data_AF-A0A0S3T9X6-F1
#
_entry.id   AF-A0A0S3T9X6-F1
#
_cell.length_a   1.000
_cell.length_b   1.000
_cell.length_c   1.000
_cell.angle_alpha   90.00
_cell.angle_beta   90.00
_cell.angle_gamma   90.00
#
_symmetry.space_group_name_H-M   'P 1'
#
loop_
_entity.id
_entity.type
_entity.pdbx_description
1 polymer ?
#
loop_
_entity_poly.entity_id
_entity_poly.type
_entity_poly.pdbx_seq_one_letter_code
_entity_poly.pdbx_strand_id
1 'polypeptide(L)'
;MLMKVVIVVMVMEVLLMGAAIDTLNVCSVPSTNLLKCLPAVTPPLPSEPSKKCCSAVSLVDLKCLYAFKSSPLLPALQINPDHT
;
A
#
# COMPACT_ATOMS: atom_id res chain seq x y z
N MET A 1 -15.92 15.53 31.02
CA MET A 1 -14.45 15.52 31.07
C MET A 1 -13.88 14.21 30.51
N LEU A 2 -14.31 13.05 31.01
CA LEU A 2 -13.87 11.71 30.56
C LEU A 2 -13.96 11.47 29.04
N MET A 3 -15.08 11.81 28.39
CA MET A 3 -15.24 11.60 26.94
C MET A 3 -14.24 12.39 26.09
N LYS A 4 -13.88 13.60 26.53
CA LYS A 4 -12.88 14.44 25.87
C LYS A 4 -11.48 13.86 26.01
N VAL A 5 -11.17 13.29 27.18
CA VAL A 5 -9.90 12.60 27.44
C VAL A 5 -9.78 11.34 26.57
N VAL A 6 -10.85 10.53 26.45
CA VAL A 6 -10.86 9.33 25.61
C VAL A 6 -10.61 9.67 24.14
N ILE A 7 -11.24 10.72 23.62
CA ILE A 7 -11.03 11.18 22.23
C ILE A 7 -9.59 11.65 22.03
N VAL A 8 -9.04 12.44 22.97
CA VAL A 8 -7.66 12.93 22.88
C VAL A 8 -6.65 11.79 22.89
N VAL A 9 -6.85 10.79 23.76
CA VAL A 9 -5.99 9.59 23.83
C VAL A 9 -6.06 8.80 22.52
N MET A 10 -7.26 8.53 22.00
CA MET A 10 -7.43 7.82 20.72
C MET A 10 -6.76 8.55 19.54
N VAL A 11 -6.90 9.88 19.47
CA VAL A 11 -6.29 10.68 18.42
C VAL A 11 -4.75 10.68 18.55
N MET A 12 -4.22 10.74 19.78
CA MET A 12 -2.79 10.62 20.05
C MET A 12 -2.22 9.29 19.55
N GLU A 13 -2.86 8.17 19.90
CA GLU A 13 -2.44 6.83 19.47
C GLU A 13 -2.39 6.71 17.94
N VAL A 14 -3.40 7.23 17.24
CA VAL A 14 -3.43 7.23 15.76
C VAL A 14 -2.31 8.09 15.16
N LEU A 15 -2.02 9.25 15.77
CA LEU A 15 -0.93 10.13 15.32
C LEU A 15 0.45 9.47 15.53
N LEU A 16 0.63 8.76 16.64
CA LEU A 16 1.83 7.97 16.94
C LEU A 16 2.03 6.82 15.94
N MET A 17 0.94 6.16 15.50
CA MET A 17 0.99 5.13 14.45
C MET A 17 1.22 5.70 13.05
N GLY A 18 0.80 6.94 12.80
CA GLY A 18 0.94 7.63 11.50
C GLY A 18 2.39 7.84 11.04
N ALA A 19 3.37 7.73 11.94
CA ALA A 19 4.80 7.80 11.62
C ALA A 19 5.39 6.45 11.13
N ALA A 20 4.65 5.35 11.21
CA ALA A 20 5.15 4.00 10.90
C ALA A 20 4.70 3.43 9.55
N ILE A 21 4.03 4.22 8.71
CA ILE A 21 3.52 3.76 7.39
C ILE A 21 4.63 3.29 6.43
N ASP A 22 5.86 3.82 6.56
CA ASP A 22 7.02 3.36 5.78
C ASP A 22 7.52 1.96 6.16
N THR A 23 7.05 1.39 7.27
CA THR A 23 7.55 0.12 7.81
C THR A 23 6.72 -1.10 7.44
N LEU A 24 5.55 -0.91 6.83
CA LEU A 24 4.71 -2.02 6.39
C LEU A 24 5.31 -2.64 5.13
N ASN A 25 6.02 -3.74 5.31
CA ASN A 25 6.50 -4.59 4.22
C ASN A 25 5.35 -5.46 3.70
N VAL A 26 5.10 -5.37 2.41
CA VAL A 26 4.15 -6.20 1.67
C VAL A 26 4.97 -7.03 0.69
N CYS A 27 4.87 -8.36 0.79
CA CYS A 27 5.58 -9.29 -0.09
C CYS A 27 7.09 -8.99 -0.23
N SER A 28 7.74 -8.80 0.92
CA SER A 28 9.18 -8.56 1.08
C SER A 28 9.68 -7.19 0.61
N VAL A 29 8.80 -6.25 0.29
CA VAL A 29 9.17 -4.86 -0.05
C VAL A 29 8.31 -3.85 0.71
N PRO A 30 8.84 -2.65 1.02
CA PRO A 30 8.06 -1.59 1.64
C PRO A 30 6.84 -1.23 0.78
N SER A 31 5.68 -1.06 1.41
CA SER A 31 4.45 -0.68 0.73
C SER A 31 4.62 0.63 -0.07
N THR A 32 5.39 1.59 0.45
CA THR A 32 5.71 2.85 -0.24
C THR A 32 6.53 2.68 -1.52
N ASN A 33 7.27 1.57 -1.66
CA ASN A 33 7.91 1.22 -2.92
C ASN A 33 6.92 0.65 -3.94
N LEU A 34 5.94 -0.15 -3.49
CA LEU A 34 4.86 -0.67 -4.35
C LEU A 34 3.92 0.44 -4.82
N LEU A 35 3.66 1.46 -4.00
CA LEU A 35 2.82 2.60 -4.40
C LEU A 35 3.41 3.39 -5.59
N LYS A 36 4.71 3.28 -5.85
CA LYS A 36 5.35 3.86 -7.04
C LYS A 36 4.90 3.18 -8.35
N CYS A 37 4.25 2.03 -8.26
CA CYS A 37 3.69 1.30 -9.40
C CYS A 37 2.25 1.71 -9.73
N LEU A 38 1.56 2.46 -8.87
CA LEU A 38 0.16 2.88 -9.11
C LEU A 38 -0.06 3.47 -10.52
N PRO A 39 0.79 4.37 -11.06
CA PRO A 39 0.59 4.90 -12.40
C PRO A 39 0.60 3.86 -13.52
N ALA A 40 1.18 2.66 -13.29
CA ALA A 40 1.28 1.58 -14.27
C ALA A 40 0.23 0.47 -14.08
N VAL A 41 -0.48 0.45 -12.93
CA VAL A 41 -1.44 -0.62 -12.59
C VAL A 41 -2.84 -0.12 -12.29
N THR A 42 -3.05 1.21 -12.29
CA THR A 42 -4.36 1.83 -12.09
C THR A 42 -4.97 2.24 -13.44
N PRO A 43 -6.21 1.84 -13.75
CA PRO A 43 -6.97 2.29 -14.92
C PRO A 43 -7.31 3.80 -14.85
N PRO A 44 -7.74 4.44 -15.96
CA PRO A 44 -8.08 3.86 -17.26
C PRO A 44 -6.91 3.78 -18.27
N LEU A 45 -5.86 4.57 -18.08
CA LEU A 45 -4.71 4.63 -18.99
C LEU A 45 -3.42 4.42 -18.18
N PRO A 46 -2.98 3.16 -17.98
CA PRO A 46 -1.73 2.88 -17.31
C PRO A 46 -0.56 3.45 -18.12
N SER A 47 0.34 4.13 -17.42
CA SER A 47 1.58 4.69 -17.95
C SER A 47 2.72 3.66 -17.86
N GLU A 48 3.80 3.91 -18.61
CA GLU A 48 4.98 3.05 -18.54
C GLU A 48 5.57 3.04 -17.11
N PRO A 49 5.94 1.86 -16.56
CA PRO A 49 6.45 1.78 -15.21
C PRO A 49 7.75 2.57 -15.04
N SER A 50 7.82 3.34 -13.97
CA SER A 50 9.06 4.03 -13.62
C SER A 50 10.16 3.03 -13.24
N LYS A 51 11.44 3.41 -13.42
CA LYS A 51 12.58 2.60 -12.96
C LYS A 51 12.46 2.18 -11.49
N LYS A 52 11.92 3.06 -10.64
CA LYS A 52 11.70 2.78 -9.22
C LYS A 52 10.63 1.70 -9.00
N CYS A 53 9.57 1.69 -9.79
CA CYS A 53 8.59 0.61 -9.77
C CYS A 53 9.23 -0.71 -10.20
N CYS A 54 9.97 -0.73 -11.31
CA CYS A 54 10.65 -1.94 -11.78
C CYS A 54 11.63 -2.49 -10.73
N SER A 55 12.41 -1.64 -10.07
CA SER A 55 13.30 -2.07 -8.98
C SER A 55 12.53 -2.66 -7.80
N ALA A 56 11.38 -2.10 -7.43
CA ALA A 56 10.55 -2.65 -6.36
C ALA A 56 10.00 -4.03 -6.74
N VAL A 57 9.42 -4.16 -7.93
CA VAL A 57 8.86 -5.43 -8.43
C VAL A 57 9.93 -6.51 -8.58
N SER A 58 11.17 -6.15 -8.93
CA SER A 58 12.28 -7.11 -9.03
C SER A 58 12.67 -7.79 -7.72
N LEU A 59 12.24 -7.22 -6.58
CA LEU A 59 12.51 -7.72 -5.24
C LEU A 59 11.27 -8.31 -4.55
N VAL A 60 10.10 -8.28 -5.21
CA VAL A 60 8.84 -8.79 -4.66
C VAL A 60 8.83 -10.31 -4.60
N ASP A 61 8.30 -10.85 -3.52
CA ASP A 61 7.84 -12.24 -3.50
C ASP A 61 6.55 -12.38 -4.34
N LEU A 62 6.69 -12.90 -5.56
CA LEU A 62 5.59 -13.08 -6.50
C LEU A 62 4.52 -14.06 -6.00
N LYS A 63 4.87 -15.05 -5.18
CA LYS A 63 3.91 -15.99 -4.59
C LYS A 63 3.03 -15.28 -3.56
N CYS A 64 3.64 -14.40 -2.75
CA CYS A 64 2.90 -13.52 -1.86
C CYS A 64 2.00 -12.56 -2.64
N LEU A 65 2.50 -11.94 -3.72
CA LEU A 65 1.73 -10.98 -4.50
C LEU A 65 0.50 -11.63 -5.15
N TYR A 66 0.63 -12.87 -5.64
CA TYR A 66 -0.49 -13.65 -6.13
C TYR A 66 -1.55 -13.91 -5.05
N ALA A 67 -1.13 -14.24 -3.82
CA ALA A 67 -2.05 -14.37 -2.69
C ALA A 67 -2.72 -13.03 -2.31
N PHE A 68 -2.04 -11.90 -2.55
CA PHE A 68 -2.57 -10.55 -2.34
C PHE A 68 -3.64 -10.15 -3.36
N LYS A 69 -3.80 -10.90 -4.47
CA LYS A 69 -4.83 -10.68 -5.50
C LYS A 69 -6.26 -10.60 -4.95
N SER A 70 -6.55 -11.30 -3.85
CA SER A 70 -7.85 -11.29 -3.18
C SER A 70 -7.97 -10.26 -2.05
N SER A 71 -6.97 -9.40 -1.87
CA SER A 71 -6.94 -8.41 -0.80
C SER A 71 -8.01 -7.32 -0.98
N PRO A 72 -8.75 -6.97 0.08
CA PRO A 72 -9.72 -5.86 0.05
C PRO A 72 -9.06 -4.49 -0.16
N LEU A 73 -7.72 -4.42 -0.12
CA LEU A 73 -6.96 -3.21 -0.40
C LEU A 73 -6.90 -2.87 -1.89
N LEU A 74 -7.04 -3.85 -2.79
CA LEU A 74 -6.95 -3.60 -4.24
C LEU A 74 -8.08 -2.70 -4.77
N PRO A 75 -9.37 -2.93 -4.42
CA PRO A 75 -10.44 -2.03 -4.81
C PRO A 75 -10.28 -0.62 -4.23
N ALA A 76 -9.78 -0.49 -3.00
CA ALA A 76 -9.54 0.81 -2.36
C ALA A 76 -8.47 1.63 -3.11
N LEU A 77 -7.52 0.96 -3.76
CA LEU A 77 -6.47 1.57 -4.58
C LEU A 77 -6.84 1.63 -6.08
N GLN A 78 -8.08 1.25 -6.43
CA GLN A 78 -8.57 1.15 -7.81
C GLN A 78 -7.71 0.22 -8.69
N ILE A 79 -7.08 -0.80 -8.11
CA ILE A 79 -6.27 -1.76 -8.85
C ILE A 79 -7.19 -2.89 -9.33
N ASN A 80 -7.16 -3.21 -10.63
CA ASN A 80 -7.84 -4.37 -11.16
C ASN A 80 -6.89 -5.59 -11.18
N PRO A 81 -7.13 -6.62 -10.35
CA PRO A 81 -6.25 -7.78 -10.23
C PRO A 81 -6.19 -8.68 -11.49
N ASP A 82 -7.09 -8.50 -12.46
CA ASP A 82 -7.15 -9.31 -13.69
C ASP A 82 -6.37 -8.70 -14.87
N HIS A 83 -5.74 -7.53 -14.66
CA HIS A 83 -4.93 -6.81 -15.66
C HIS A 83 -3.45 -6.65 -15.23
N THR A 84 -2.99 -7.42 -14.25
CA THR A 84 -1.60 -7.45 -13.74
C THR A 84 -0.90 -8.76 -14.06
#